data_AF-A0A6I9PY91-F1
#
_entry.id   AF-A0A6I9PY91-F1
#
_cell.length_a   1.000
_cell.length_b   1.000
_cell.length_c   1.000
_cell.angle_alpha   90.00
_cell.angle_beta   90.00
_cell.angle_gamma   90.00
#
_symmetry.space_group_name_H-M   'P 1'
#
loop_
_entity.id
_entity.type
_entity.pdbx_description
1 polymer ?
#
loop_
_entity_poly.entity_id
_entity_poly.type
_entity_poly.pdbx_seq_one_letter_code
_entity_poly.pdbx_strand_id
1 'polypeptide(L)'
;MAMKMDLNSIIEQMEIGEQDSALTALQSYNQEMNHCFTFNKEDEQDRKVLGELVMGFLNRDLQPSCHLACLETVRILSRDPLCLDPFTSRSAMSTLARFAGIAVSSPGGAHNQGEEGQAEGEEGERGEAAEECNEEGKEASPPSENADQEVITEALKSICNLLLHNQTGQVVAADLQLIKGVAERLKQCHDPIWNHEVRFFDLRLTFLLTALRVEVRAQLVQELHGISLLSN
;
A
#
# COMPACT_ATOMS: atom_id res chain seq x y z
N MET A 1 29.83 12.52 -6.64
CA MET A 1 29.25 12.02 -7.91
C MET A 1 28.09 11.13 -7.50
N ALA A 2 26.85 11.48 -7.83
CA ALA A 2 25.76 10.54 -7.67
C ALA A 2 26.03 9.38 -8.63
N MET A 3 26.13 8.16 -8.10
CA MET A 3 26.13 6.97 -8.96
C MET A 3 24.82 7.02 -9.75
N LYS A 4 24.91 6.97 -11.07
CA LYS A 4 23.71 6.85 -11.90
C LYS A 4 23.17 5.45 -11.64
N MET A 5 22.06 5.34 -10.91
CA MET A 5 21.33 4.08 -10.76
C MET A 5 21.09 3.44 -12.12
N ASP A 6 21.44 2.17 -12.24
CA ASP A 6 21.22 1.40 -13.46
C ASP A 6 19.83 0.77 -13.42
N LEU A 7 18.83 1.51 -13.91
CA LEU A 7 17.44 1.06 -13.96
C LEU A 7 17.27 -0.22 -14.80
N ASN A 8 18.10 -0.42 -15.82
CA ASN A 8 18.06 -1.62 -16.65
C ASN A 8 18.44 -2.86 -15.84
N SER A 9 19.49 -2.77 -15.02
CA SER A 9 19.88 -3.86 -14.11
C SER A 9 18.74 -4.25 -13.17
N ILE A 10 17.99 -3.28 -12.64
CA ILE A 10 16.80 -3.54 -11.80
C ILE A 10 15.70 -4.25 -12.59
N ILE A 11 15.41 -3.78 -13.81
CA ILE A 11 14.41 -4.39 -14.69
C ILE A 11 14.78 -5.84 -15.01
N GLU A 12 16.05 -6.10 -15.34
CA GLU A 12 16.54 -7.47 -15.60
C GLU A 12 16.33 -8.38 -14.39
N GLN A 13 16.62 -7.91 -13.16
CA GLN A 13 16.35 -8.70 -11.94
C GLN A 13 14.86 -8.97 -11.72
N MET A 14 14.00 -7.99 -12.04
CA MET A 14 12.54 -8.15 -11.96
C MET A 14 12.00 -9.12 -13.02
N GLU A 15 12.56 -9.13 -14.22
CA GLU A 15 12.17 -10.03 -15.32
C GLU A 15 12.55 -11.49 -15.05
N ILE A 16 13.68 -11.75 -14.38
CA ILE A 16 14.06 -13.09 -13.91
C ILE A 16 12.94 -13.68 -13.03
N GLY A 17 12.25 -12.82 -12.27
CA GLY A 17 11.06 -13.21 -11.52
C GLY A 17 11.35 -13.87 -10.16
N GLU A 18 12.63 -14.04 -9.80
CA GLU A 18 13.02 -14.55 -8.49
C GLU A 18 12.85 -13.49 -7.40
N GLN A 19 12.20 -13.91 -6.32
CA GLN A 19 11.71 -12.99 -5.32
C GLN A 19 12.81 -12.27 -4.54
N ASP A 20 13.87 -12.97 -4.12
CA ASP A 20 14.93 -12.38 -3.31
C ASP A 20 15.80 -11.39 -4.11
N SER A 21 16.05 -11.72 -5.38
CA SER A 21 16.75 -10.86 -6.33
C SER A 21 15.93 -9.60 -6.61
N ALA A 22 14.63 -9.76 -6.89
CA ALA A 22 13.71 -8.64 -7.07
C ALA A 22 13.63 -7.76 -5.82
N LEU A 23 13.48 -8.35 -4.63
CA LEU A 23 13.45 -7.63 -3.35
C LEU A 23 14.71 -6.78 -3.17
N THR A 24 15.88 -7.38 -3.36
CA THR A 24 17.17 -6.68 -3.19
C THR A 24 17.29 -5.51 -4.17
N ALA A 25 16.92 -5.72 -5.43
CA ALA A 25 16.96 -4.69 -6.47
C ALA A 25 15.99 -3.53 -6.15
N LEU A 26 14.76 -3.84 -5.76
CA LEU A 26 13.75 -2.83 -5.41
C LEU A 26 14.13 -2.07 -4.14
N GLN A 27 14.69 -2.71 -3.12
CA GLN A 27 15.16 -2.01 -1.92
C GLN A 27 16.28 -1.02 -2.25
N SER A 28 17.23 -1.40 -3.10
CA SER A 28 18.26 -0.48 -3.58
C SER A 28 17.64 0.70 -4.34
N TYR A 29 16.69 0.43 -5.24
CA TYR A 29 15.93 1.46 -5.95
C TYR A 29 15.21 2.42 -5.01
N ASN A 30 14.46 1.88 -4.06
CA ASN A 30 13.66 2.65 -3.11
C ASN A 30 14.55 3.53 -2.25
N GLN A 31 15.67 3.01 -1.76
CA GLN A 31 16.60 3.78 -0.93
C GLN A 31 17.15 5.02 -1.66
N GLU A 32 17.50 4.87 -2.94
CA GLU A 32 18.02 5.98 -3.74
C GLU A 32 16.93 6.97 -4.15
N MET A 33 15.74 6.46 -4.50
CA MET A 33 14.67 7.25 -5.11
C MET A 33 13.62 7.75 -4.10
N ASN A 34 13.71 7.40 -2.81
CA ASN A 34 12.71 7.74 -1.79
C ASN A 34 12.42 9.25 -1.70
N HIS A 35 13.46 10.08 -1.90
CA HIS A 35 13.38 11.55 -1.86
C HIS A 35 13.39 12.19 -3.25
N CYS A 36 13.23 11.40 -4.31
CA CYS A 36 13.15 11.90 -5.68
C CYS A 36 11.75 12.44 -6.00
N PHE A 37 11.71 13.67 -6.51
CA PHE A 37 10.50 14.35 -6.99
C PHE A 37 10.65 14.88 -8.42
N THR A 38 11.82 14.67 -9.03
CA THR A 38 12.15 15.13 -10.38
C THR A 38 12.70 13.97 -11.17
N PHE A 39 12.02 13.62 -12.26
CA PHE A 39 12.37 12.46 -13.07
C PHE A 39 12.91 12.91 -14.43
N ASN A 40 13.96 12.25 -14.91
CA ASN A 40 14.49 12.52 -16.24
C ASN A 40 13.55 11.94 -17.31
N LYS A 41 13.57 12.50 -18.53
CA LYS A 41 12.77 11.95 -19.63
C LYS A 41 13.40 10.75 -20.31
N GLU A 42 14.71 10.58 -20.14
CA GLU A 42 15.48 9.50 -20.78
C GLU A 42 15.02 8.12 -20.28
N ASP A 43 14.81 7.99 -18.98
CA ASP A 43 14.41 6.71 -18.36
C ASP A 43 12.87 6.58 -18.24
N GLU A 44 12.08 7.40 -18.95
CA GLU A 44 10.60 7.38 -18.84
C GLU A 44 10.04 6.00 -19.21
N GLN A 45 10.51 5.41 -20.32
CA GLN A 45 10.02 4.12 -20.78
C GLN A 45 10.42 3.01 -19.80
N ASP A 46 11.65 3.03 -19.30
CA ASP A 46 12.15 2.05 -18.35
C ASP A 46 11.36 2.10 -17.04
N ARG A 47 11.00 3.31 -16.57
CA ARG A 47 10.12 3.48 -15.40
C ARG A 47 8.73 2.89 -15.62
N LYS A 48 8.17 3.00 -16.83
CA LYS A 48 6.88 2.38 -17.17
C LYS A 48 6.98 0.86 -17.11
N VAL A 49 8.04 0.29 -17.69
CA VAL A 49 8.32 -1.16 -17.65
C VAL A 49 8.46 -1.64 -16.20
N LEU A 50 9.23 -0.92 -15.38
CA LEU A 50 9.35 -1.23 -13.95
C LEU A 50 7.99 -1.19 -13.25
N GLY A 51 7.16 -0.19 -13.55
CA GLY A 51 5.79 -0.08 -13.02
C GLY A 51 4.91 -1.28 -13.38
N GLU A 52 4.99 -1.77 -14.63
CA GLU A 52 4.27 -2.96 -15.08
C GLU A 52 4.76 -4.23 -14.36
N LEU A 53 6.08 -4.41 -14.24
CA LEU A 53 6.68 -5.55 -13.54
C LEU A 53 6.28 -5.58 -12.06
N VAL A 54 6.36 -4.45 -11.37
CA VAL A 54 5.95 -4.32 -9.96
C VAL A 54 4.47 -4.63 -9.79
N MET A 55 3.60 -4.12 -10.68
CA MET A 55 2.19 -4.49 -10.64
C MET A 55 1.96 -5.98 -10.90
N GLY A 56 2.75 -6.60 -11.78
CA GLY A 56 2.74 -8.05 -12.00
C GLY A 56 3.13 -8.84 -10.75
N PHE A 57 4.14 -8.40 -10.02
CA PHE A 57 4.57 -8.98 -8.74
C PHE A 57 3.50 -8.87 -7.66
N LEU A 58 2.86 -7.70 -7.50
CA LEU A 58 1.78 -7.47 -6.52
C LEU A 58 0.53 -8.35 -6.71
N ASN A 59 0.44 -9.11 -7.81
CA ASN A 59 -0.61 -10.10 -8.05
C ASN A 59 -0.17 -11.56 -7.81
N ARG A 60 1.06 -11.77 -7.33
CA ARG A 60 1.61 -13.07 -6.94
C ARG A 60 1.52 -13.26 -5.43
N ASP A 61 1.78 -14.48 -4.98
CA ASP A 61 2.03 -14.75 -3.56
C ASP A 61 3.49 -14.37 -3.25
N LEU A 62 3.68 -13.37 -2.40
CA LEU A 62 5.00 -12.79 -2.09
C LEU A 62 5.23 -12.70 -0.58
N GLN A 63 6.50 -12.82 -0.14
CA GLN A 63 6.89 -12.45 1.21
C GLN A 63 6.53 -10.99 1.54
N PRO A 64 6.17 -10.66 2.80
CA PRO A 64 5.73 -9.33 3.20
C PRO A 64 6.70 -8.20 2.83
N SER A 65 8.01 -8.42 2.99
CA SER A 65 9.04 -7.45 2.62
C SER A 65 9.04 -7.11 1.13
N CYS A 66 8.75 -8.09 0.28
CA CYS A 66 8.66 -7.91 -1.17
C CYS A 66 7.40 -7.13 -1.57
N HIS A 67 6.26 -7.38 -0.89
CA HIS A 67 5.07 -6.54 -1.05
C HIS A 67 5.35 -5.08 -0.70
N LEU A 68 5.99 -4.83 0.45
CA LEU A 68 6.32 -3.48 0.88
C LEU A 68 7.26 -2.79 -0.12
N ALA A 69 8.35 -3.45 -0.51
CA ALA A 69 9.30 -2.90 -1.48
C ALA A 69 8.60 -2.58 -2.83
N CYS A 70 7.71 -3.45 -3.30
CA CYS A 70 6.90 -3.17 -4.49
C CYS A 70 6.04 -1.90 -4.31
N LEU A 71 5.33 -1.76 -3.19
CA LEU A 71 4.44 -0.60 -2.96
C LEU A 71 5.19 0.71 -2.78
N GLU A 72 6.35 0.70 -2.13
CA GLU A 72 7.26 1.85 -2.08
C GLU A 72 7.71 2.26 -3.49
N THR A 73 8.04 1.29 -4.36
CA THR A 73 8.38 1.55 -5.76
C THR A 73 7.19 2.14 -6.51
N VAL A 74 5.97 1.60 -6.36
CA VAL A 74 4.75 2.21 -6.93
C VAL A 74 4.58 3.64 -6.44
N ARG A 75 4.80 3.89 -5.13
CA ARG A 75 4.69 5.24 -4.56
C ARG A 75 5.71 6.20 -5.17
N ILE A 76 6.92 5.74 -5.48
CA ILE A 76 7.95 6.55 -6.13
C ILE A 76 7.54 6.85 -7.57
N LEU A 77 7.20 5.82 -8.36
CA LEU A 77 6.84 5.94 -9.77
C LEU A 77 5.56 6.78 -9.98
N SER A 78 4.59 6.68 -9.06
CA SER A 78 3.36 7.48 -9.12
C SER A 78 3.57 8.98 -8.89
N ARG A 79 4.76 9.42 -8.45
CA ARG A 79 5.12 10.85 -8.40
C ARG A 79 5.46 11.41 -9.78
N ASP A 80 5.81 10.57 -10.73
CA ASP A 80 6.12 10.97 -12.10
C ASP A 80 4.83 11.00 -12.94
N PRO A 81 4.30 12.18 -13.32
CA PRO A 81 3.06 12.27 -14.08
C PRO A 81 3.16 11.63 -15.48
N LEU A 82 4.37 11.40 -16.00
CA LEU A 82 4.58 10.73 -17.30
C LEU A 82 4.58 9.20 -17.18
N CYS A 83 4.61 8.64 -15.97
CA CYS A 83 4.75 7.21 -15.71
C CYS A 83 3.50 6.58 -15.09
N LEU A 84 2.33 7.23 -15.19
CA LEU A 84 1.13 6.77 -14.47
C LEU A 84 0.38 5.63 -15.16
N ASP A 85 0.61 5.41 -16.46
CA ASP A 85 -0.11 4.43 -17.28
C ASP A 85 -0.19 3.02 -16.65
N PRO A 86 0.90 2.43 -16.11
CA PRO A 86 0.87 1.08 -15.51
C PRO A 86 -0.12 0.93 -14.36
N PHE A 87 -0.46 2.03 -13.67
CA PHE A 87 -1.25 2.01 -12.43
C PHE A 87 -2.71 2.43 -12.63
N THR A 88 -3.08 2.90 -13.82
CA THR A 88 -4.40 3.53 -14.07
C THR A 88 -5.46 2.56 -14.57
N SER A 89 -5.10 1.32 -14.89
CA SER A 89 -6.08 0.29 -15.25
C SER A 89 -6.99 -0.07 -14.07
N ARG A 90 -8.21 -0.54 -14.36
CA ARG A 90 -9.15 -0.99 -13.32
C ARG A 90 -8.57 -2.10 -12.44
N SER A 91 -7.82 -3.03 -13.04
CA SER A 91 -7.17 -4.11 -12.29
C SER A 91 -6.08 -3.56 -11.38
N ALA A 92 -5.23 -2.67 -11.88
CA ALA A 92 -4.15 -2.10 -11.09
C ALA A 92 -4.67 -1.29 -9.90
N MET A 93 -5.64 -0.39 -10.14
CA MET A 93 -6.27 0.40 -9.08
C MET A 93 -6.97 -0.51 -8.06
N SER A 94 -7.62 -1.59 -8.48
CA SER A 94 -8.23 -2.57 -7.57
C SER A 94 -7.19 -3.29 -6.72
N THR A 95 -6.03 -3.62 -7.27
CA THR A 95 -4.92 -4.22 -6.52
C THR A 95 -4.39 -3.26 -5.47
N LEU A 96 -4.16 -1.99 -5.82
CA LEU A 96 -3.73 -0.97 -4.85
C LEU A 96 -4.80 -0.73 -3.77
N ALA A 97 -6.08 -0.70 -4.13
CA ALA A 97 -7.17 -0.55 -3.17
C ALA A 97 -7.25 -1.71 -2.17
N ARG A 98 -6.92 -2.94 -2.60
CA ARG A 98 -6.86 -4.12 -1.74
C ARG A 98 -5.69 -4.03 -0.75
N PHE A 99 -4.49 -3.65 -1.20
CA PHE A 99 -3.36 -3.40 -0.29
C PHE A 99 -3.63 -2.22 0.66
N ALA A 100 -4.36 -1.21 0.19
CA ALA A 100 -4.80 -0.10 1.01
C ALA A 100 -5.97 -0.44 1.95
N GLY A 101 -6.52 -1.67 1.94
CA GLY A 101 -7.62 -2.08 2.79
C GLY A 101 -8.95 -1.35 2.56
N ILE A 102 -9.17 -0.80 1.35
CA ILE A 102 -10.37 -0.02 0.99
C ILE A 102 -11.09 -0.55 -0.26
N ALA A 103 -10.70 -1.73 -0.74
CA ALA A 103 -11.42 -2.40 -1.81
C ALA A 103 -12.83 -2.78 -1.33
N VAL A 104 -13.85 -2.41 -2.10
CA VAL A 104 -15.23 -2.77 -1.81
C VAL A 104 -15.50 -4.16 -2.37
N SER A 105 -15.80 -5.12 -1.50
CA SER A 105 -16.32 -6.41 -1.91
C SER A 105 -17.62 -6.19 -2.69
N SER A 106 -17.70 -6.64 -3.93
CA SER A 106 -18.99 -6.64 -4.63
C SER A 106 -20.01 -7.38 -3.78
N PRO A 107 -21.22 -6.84 -3.56
CA PRO A 107 -22.27 -7.53 -2.84
C PRO A 107 -22.68 -8.76 -3.65
N GLY A 108 -22.07 -9.91 -3.34
CA GLY A 108 -22.22 -11.17 -4.09
C GLY A 108 -21.26 -12.31 -3.73
N GLY A 109 -20.24 -12.08 -2.90
CA GLY A 109 -19.35 -13.14 -2.39
C GLY A 109 -19.65 -13.48 -0.93
N ALA A 110 -20.19 -14.68 -0.69
CA ALA A 110 -20.64 -15.15 0.61
C ALA A 110 -19.52 -15.30 1.65
N HIS A 111 -19.90 -15.01 2.90
CA HIS A 111 -19.27 -15.40 4.16
C HIS A 111 -18.75 -16.84 4.13
N ASN A 112 -17.54 -17.03 4.67
CA ASN A 112 -17.22 -18.21 5.48
C ASN A 112 -16.11 -17.84 6.47
N GLN A 113 -16.52 -17.45 7.67
CA GLN A 113 -15.72 -17.62 8.88
C GLN A 113 -16.57 -18.48 9.81
N GLY A 114 -16.18 -19.74 9.98
CA GLY A 114 -16.63 -20.59 11.09
C GLY A 114 -15.65 -20.40 12.25
N GLU A 115 -16.15 -19.99 13.41
CA GLU A 115 -16.34 -20.81 14.62
C GLU A 115 -15.03 -21.05 15.38
N GLU A 116 -14.75 -20.26 16.42
CA GLU A 116 -15.14 -20.45 17.84
C GLU A 116 -14.37 -21.57 18.57
N GLY A 117 -13.71 -21.19 19.66
CA GLY A 117 -13.09 -22.10 20.62
C GLY A 117 -12.60 -21.36 21.87
N GLN A 118 -13.46 -21.26 22.87
CA GLN A 118 -13.17 -20.83 24.24
C GLN A 118 -12.37 -21.91 25.01
N ALA A 119 -11.44 -21.51 25.87
CA ALA A 119 -11.12 -22.23 27.10
C ALA A 119 -10.38 -21.32 28.11
N GLU A 120 -10.87 -21.30 29.35
CA GLU A 120 -10.37 -20.60 30.51
C GLU A 120 -9.27 -21.40 31.26
N GLY A 121 -8.36 -20.69 31.94
CA GLY A 121 -7.78 -21.05 33.25
C GLY A 121 -6.69 -22.14 33.34
N GLU A 122 -5.51 -21.79 33.86
CA GLU A 122 -5.01 -22.25 35.18
C GLU A 122 -3.59 -21.72 35.48
N GLU A 123 -3.38 -21.31 36.73
CA GLU A 123 -2.12 -20.85 37.33
C GLU A 123 -1.19 -22.02 37.68
N GLY A 124 0.13 -21.78 37.67
CA GLY A 124 1.11 -22.74 38.22
C GLY A 124 2.54 -22.20 38.25
N GLU A 125 2.98 -21.75 39.43
CA GLU A 125 4.36 -21.38 39.76
C GLU A 125 5.32 -22.60 39.71
N ARG A 126 6.55 -22.44 39.18
CA ARG A 126 7.78 -22.99 39.79
C ARG A 126 9.08 -22.52 39.11
N GLY A 127 10.03 -22.05 39.94
CA GLY A 127 11.40 -22.59 39.94
C GLY A 127 12.49 -21.85 39.15
N GLU A 128 13.43 -21.28 39.90
CA GLU A 128 14.71 -20.66 39.49
C GLU A 128 15.70 -21.65 38.80
N ALA A 129 16.52 -21.15 37.88
CA ALA A 129 18.00 -21.30 37.86
C ALA A 129 18.61 -20.65 36.60
N ALA A 130 19.79 -20.04 36.80
CA ALA A 130 20.55 -19.24 35.85
C ALA A 130 21.24 -20.03 34.73
N GLU A 131 21.44 -19.40 33.56
CA GLU A 131 22.66 -19.60 32.76
C GLU A 131 22.92 -18.40 31.84
N GLU A 132 24.13 -17.87 31.94
CA GLU A 132 24.70 -16.77 31.18
C GLU A 132 25.51 -17.37 30.02
N CYS A 133 25.27 -16.98 28.76
CA CYS A 133 26.22 -17.17 27.66
C CYS A 133 25.92 -16.15 26.54
N ASN A 134 26.87 -15.23 26.31
CA ASN A 134 26.93 -14.39 25.12
C ASN A 134 27.24 -15.25 23.89
N GLU A 135 26.51 -15.05 22.79
CA GLU A 135 27.07 -15.17 21.44
C GLU A 135 26.49 -14.08 20.53
N GLU A 136 27.39 -13.39 19.84
CA GLU A 136 27.12 -12.39 18.82
C GLU A 136 26.46 -13.05 17.60
N GLY A 137 25.19 -12.71 17.35
CA GLY A 137 24.46 -13.10 16.16
C GLY A 137 23.70 -11.89 15.64
N LYS A 138 24.08 -11.43 14.45
CA LYS A 138 23.50 -10.30 13.72
C LYS A 138 21.98 -10.46 13.62
N GLU A 139 21.25 -9.77 14.49
CA GLU A 139 19.80 -9.77 14.51
C GLU A 139 19.28 -9.22 13.17
N ALA A 140 18.77 -10.12 12.34
CA ALA A 140 17.69 -9.77 11.45
C ALA A 140 16.58 -9.22 12.35
N SER A 141 16.29 -7.93 12.19
CA SER A 141 15.28 -7.23 12.96
C SER A 141 13.97 -8.03 12.94
N PRO A 142 13.25 -8.15 14.06
CA PRO A 142 11.97 -8.84 14.06
C PRO A 142 11.02 -8.15 13.06
N PRO A 143 10.11 -8.90 12.40
CA PRO A 143 9.09 -8.29 11.56
C PRO A 143 8.34 -7.28 12.42
N SER A 144 8.33 -6.02 12.01
CA SER A 144 7.61 -4.99 12.76
C SER A 144 6.14 -5.39 12.84
N GLU A 145 5.54 -5.35 14.03
CA GLU A 145 4.10 -5.57 14.25
C GLU A 145 3.21 -4.58 13.44
N ASN A 146 3.85 -3.61 12.76
CA ASN A 146 3.24 -2.58 11.93
C ASN A 146 3.44 -2.78 10.42
N ALA A 147 4.02 -3.90 9.96
CA ALA A 147 4.28 -4.13 8.54
C ALA A 147 3.03 -3.98 7.67
N ASP A 148 1.87 -4.43 8.16
CA ASP A 148 0.58 -4.27 7.48
C ASP A 148 0.18 -2.79 7.32
N GLN A 149 0.53 -1.94 8.28
CA GLN A 149 0.22 -0.50 8.22
C GLN A 149 1.15 0.27 7.28
N GLU A 150 2.41 -0.14 7.18
CA GLU A 150 3.35 0.41 6.20
C GLU A 150 2.86 0.10 4.77
N VAL A 151 2.47 -1.16 4.53
CA VAL A 151 1.85 -1.60 3.27
C VAL A 151 0.61 -0.77 2.92
N ILE A 152 -0.32 -0.61 3.87
CA ILE A 152 -1.53 0.20 3.68
C ILE A 152 -1.16 1.64 3.35
N THR A 153 -0.21 2.21 4.09
CA THR A 153 0.20 3.60 3.94
C THR A 153 0.83 3.86 2.57
N GLU A 154 1.73 2.99 2.10
CA GLU A 154 2.36 3.12 0.78
C GLU A 154 1.34 2.97 -0.37
N ALA A 155 0.38 2.06 -0.22
CA ALA A 155 -0.73 1.93 -1.16
C ALA A 155 -1.61 3.20 -1.20
N LEU A 156 -1.96 3.77 -0.04
CA LEU A 156 -2.74 5.02 0.04
C LEU A 156 -1.99 6.22 -0.56
N LYS A 157 -0.69 6.35 -0.26
CA LYS A 157 0.18 7.37 -0.85
C LYS A 157 0.21 7.26 -2.38
N SER A 158 0.33 6.03 -2.89
CA SER A 158 0.31 5.73 -4.33
C SER A 158 -1.00 6.16 -4.98
N ILE A 159 -2.15 5.76 -4.41
CA ILE A 159 -3.47 6.15 -4.92
C ILE A 159 -3.62 7.68 -4.91
N CYS A 160 -3.22 8.36 -3.83
CA CYS A 160 -3.28 9.82 -3.75
C CYS A 160 -2.48 10.51 -4.88
N ASN A 161 -1.28 10.02 -5.18
CA ASN A 161 -0.46 10.56 -6.26
C ASN A 161 -1.13 10.36 -7.63
N LEU A 162 -1.69 9.18 -7.88
CA LEU A 162 -2.41 8.87 -9.11
C LEU A 162 -3.59 9.80 -9.33
N LEU A 163 -4.42 10.00 -8.30
CA LEU A 163 -5.62 10.84 -8.40
C LEU A 163 -5.28 12.31 -8.64
N LEU A 164 -4.16 12.79 -8.08
CA LEU A 164 -3.75 14.19 -8.21
C LEU A 164 -3.45 14.57 -9.67
N HIS A 165 -2.92 13.63 -10.46
CA HIS A 165 -2.37 13.93 -11.79
C HIS A 165 -3.05 13.19 -12.95
N ASN A 166 -3.90 12.20 -12.69
CA ASN A 166 -4.49 11.37 -13.75
C ASN A 166 -6.01 11.31 -13.72
N GLN A 167 -6.65 11.90 -14.75
CA GLN A 167 -8.10 11.94 -14.88
C GLN A 167 -8.73 10.55 -15.07
N THR A 168 -8.06 9.64 -15.78
CA THR A 168 -8.50 8.25 -15.96
C THR A 168 -8.52 7.52 -14.61
N GLY A 169 -7.46 7.68 -13.81
CA GLY A 169 -7.39 7.15 -12.45
C GLY A 169 -8.52 7.65 -11.55
N GLN A 170 -8.92 8.92 -11.67
CA GLN A 170 -10.07 9.48 -10.94
C GLN A 170 -11.40 8.84 -11.34
N VAL A 171 -11.60 8.54 -12.62
CA VAL A 171 -12.80 7.84 -13.09
C VAL A 171 -12.80 6.41 -12.56
N VAL A 172 -11.68 5.69 -12.71
CA VAL A 172 -11.54 4.31 -12.24
C VAL A 172 -11.75 4.18 -10.73
N ALA A 173 -11.20 5.10 -9.93
CA ALA A 173 -11.40 5.11 -8.48
C ALA A 173 -12.87 5.36 -8.08
N ALA A 174 -13.58 6.20 -8.84
CA ALA A 174 -15.01 6.42 -8.64
C ALA A 174 -15.82 5.17 -8.99
N ASP A 175 -15.50 4.51 -10.11
CA ASP A 175 -16.17 3.28 -10.56
C ASP A 175 -15.93 2.10 -9.61
N LEU A 176 -14.75 2.04 -9.00
CA LEU A 176 -14.42 1.07 -7.94
C LEU A 176 -15.01 1.45 -6.57
N GLN A 177 -15.70 2.59 -6.46
CA GLN A 177 -16.37 3.04 -5.25
C GLN A 177 -15.41 3.17 -4.04
N LEU A 178 -14.16 3.58 -4.27
CA LEU A 178 -13.14 3.65 -3.21
C LEU A 178 -13.57 4.52 -2.01
N ILE A 179 -14.40 5.54 -2.25
CA ILE A 179 -14.93 6.40 -1.17
C ILE A 179 -15.71 5.60 -0.12
N LYS A 180 -16.37 4.50 -0.49
CA LYS A 180 -17.12 3.65 0.45
C LYS A 180 -16.18 2.94 1.40
N GLY A 181 -15.09 2.36 0.87
CA GLY A 181 -14.06 1.70 1.68
C GLY A 181 -13.37 2.67 2.63
N VAL A 182 -12.99 3.87 2.13
CA VAL A 182 -12.41 4.91 2.99
C VAL A 182 -13.38 5.37 4.06
N ALA A 183 -14.66 5.61 3.70
CA ALA A 183 -15.67 6.01 4.67
C ALA A 183 -15.90 4.96 5.76
N GLU A 184 -15.86 3.67 5.41
CA GLU A 184 -15.97 2.59 6.40
C GLU A 184 -14.81 2.60 7.38
N ARG A 185 -13.58 2.79 6.90
CA ARG A 185 -12.42 2.92 7.79
C ARG A 185 -12.46 4.20 8.63
N LEU A 186 -12.94 5.31 8.09
CA LEU A 186 -13.11 6.56 8.84
C LEU A 186 -14.10 6.43 10.01
N LYS A 187 -15.08 5.51 9.96
CA LYS A 187 -15.95 5.22 11.12
C LYS A 187 -15.18 4.60 12.29
N GLN A 188 -14.03 4.00 12.00
CA GLN A 188 -13.12 3.37 12.96
C GLN A 188 -11.99 4.31 13.37
N CYS A 189 -12.13 5.63 13.19
CA CYS A 189 -11.07 6.61 13.44
C CYS A 189 -10.54 6.63 14.88
N HIS A 190 -11.29 6.11 15.85
CA HIS A 190 -10.86 5.99 17.25
C HIS A 190 -10.21 4.64 17.56
N ASP A 191 -10.22 3.68 16.64
CA ASP A 191 -9.62 2.37 16.82
C ASP A 191 -8.09 2.50 16.89
N PRO A 192 -7.43 2.02 17.97
CA PRO A 192 -5.97 2.06 18.11
C PRO A 192 -5.25 1.26 17.03
N ILE A 193 -5.94 0.37 16.29
CA ILE A 193 -5.35 -0.38 15.18
C ILE A 193 -4.89 0.54 14.05
N TRP A 194 -5.41 1.76 13.90
CA TRP A 194 -5.03 2.67 12.81
C TRP A 194 -4.03 3.73 13.28
N ASN A 195 -2.83 3.73 12.69
CA ASN A 195 -1.83 4.75 13.01
C ASN A 195 -2.19 6.13 12.40
N HIS A 196 -1.47 7.17 12.81
CA HIS A 196 -1.73 8.54 12.33
C HIS A 196 -1.49 8.70 10.83
N GLU A 197 -0.54 7.98 10.23
CA GLU A 197 -0.28 8.07 8.79
C GLU A 197 -1.45 7.54 7.96
N VAL A 198 -1.98 6.37 8.31
CA VAL A 198 -3.16 5.80 7.63
C VAL A 198 -4.33 6.78 7.70
N ARG A 199 -4.65 7.29 8.90
CA ARG A 199 -5.73 8.27 9.10
C ARG A 199 -5.51 9.54 8.27
N PHE A 200 -4.28 10.05 8.23
CA PHE A 200 -3.94 11.23 7.44
C PHE A 200 -4.17 10.98 5.95
N PHE A 201 -3.73 9.84 5.43
CA PHE A 201 -3.89 9.53 4.01
C PHE A 201 -5.33 9.15 3.64
N ASP A 202 -6.13 8.62 4.57
CA ASP A 202 -7.58 8.44 4.39
C ASP A 202 -8.28 9.78 4.19
N LEU A 203 -7.97 10.77 5.02
CA LEU A 203 -8.52 12.12 4.89
C LEU A 203 -8.04 12.79 3.60
N ARG A 204 -6.75 12.63 3.26
CA ARG A 204 -6.21 13.15 1.99
C ARG A 204 -6.88 12.52 0.78
N LEU A 205 -7.09 11.20 0.79
CA LEU A 205 -7.77 10.49 -0.28
C LEU A 205 -9.24 10.91 -0.38
N THR A 206 -9.93 11.05 0.75
CA THR A 206 -11.30 11.58 0.83
C THR A 206 -11.38 12.98 0.20
N PHE A 207 -10.44 13.87 0.54
CA PHE A 207 -10.35 15.21 -0.03
C PHE A 207 -10.17 15.14 -1.55
N LEU A 208 -9.21 14.37 -2.06
CA LEU A 208 -8.95 14.28 -3.50
C LEU A 208 -10.17 13.74 -4.27
N LEU A 209 -10.75 12.63 -3.81
CA LEU A 209 -11.91 12.01 -4.43
C LEU A 209 -13.10 12.98 -4.52
N THR A 210 -13.39 13.69 -3.42
CA THR A 210 -14.53 14.61 -3.36
C THR A 210 -14.25 15.95 -4.03
N ALA A 211 -13.02 16.43 -4.04
CA ALA A 211 -12.62 17.65 -4.74
C ALA A 211 -12.70 17.47 -6.27
N LEU A 212 -12.25 16.31 -6.77
CA LEU A 212 -12.07 16.05 -8.19
C LEU A 212 -13.33 15.44 -8.86
N ARG A 213 -14.23 14.80 -8.11
CA ARG A 213 -15.43 14.14 -8.65
C ARG A 213 -16.68 14.56 -7.91
N VAL A 214 -17.55 15.31 -8.60
CA VAL A 214 -18.83 15.80 -8.06
C VAL A 214 -19.73 14.65 -7.60
N GLU A 215 -19.77 13.55 -8.35
CA GLU A 215 -20.62 12.41 -8.02
C GLU A 215 -20.16 11.72 -6.73
N VAL A 216 -18.84 11.62 -6.53
CA VAL A 216 -18.26 11.05 -5.31
C VAL A 216 -18.54 11.95 -4.11
N ARG A 217 -18.51 13.28 -4.29
CA ARG A 217 -18.91 14.25 -3.26
C ARG A 217 -20.37 14.11 -2.87
N ALA A 218 -21.27 14.02 -3.86
CA ALA A 218 -22.69 13.81 -3.62
C ALA A 218 -22.94 12.50 -2.86
N GLN A 219 -22.29 11.42 -3.30
CA GLN A 219 -22.34 10.11 -2.63
C GLN A 219 -21.88 10.18 -1.17
N LEU A 220 -20.74 10.84 -0.88
CA LEU A 220 -20.26 10.97 0.51
C LEU A 220 -21.28 11.69 1.39
N VAL A 221 -21.88 12.78 0.91
CA VAL A 221 -22.86 13.57 1.68
C VAL A 221 -24.18 12.82 1.86
N GLN A 222 -24.69 12.20 0.80
CA GLN A 222 -26.06 11.67 0.76
C GLN A 222 -26.15 10.21 1.20
N GLU A 223 -25.22 9.35 0.76
CA GLU A 223 -25.27 7.90 1.01
C GLU A 223 -24.44 7.49 2.24
N LEU A 224 -23.34 8.21 2.53
CA LEU A 224 -22.36 7.81 3.54
C LEU A 224 -22.38 8.70 4.79
N HIS A 225 -23.37 9.60 4.91
CA HIS A 225 -23.53 10.52 6.03
C HIS A 225 -22.26 11.33 6.35
N GLY A 226 -21.54 11.76 5.30
CA GLY A 226 -20.20 12.33 5.39
C GLY A 226 -20.05 13.53 6.31
N ILE A 227 -21.11 14.33 6.51
CA ILE A 227 -21.09 15.44 7.47
C ILE A 227 -20.89 14.91 8.89
N SER A 228 -21.68 13.92 9.30
CA SER A 228 -21.56 13.30 10.63
C SER A 228 -20.24 12.54 10.77
N LEU A 229 -19.78 11.89 9.69
CA LEU A 229 -18.54 11.12 9.69
C LEU A 229 -17.31 12.00 9.93
N LEU A 230 -17.27 13.18 9.33
CA LEU A 230 -16.13 14.09 9.40
C LEU A 230 -16.23 15.12 10.54
N SER A 231 -17.36 15.19 11.24
CA SER A 231 -17.57 16.07 12.38
C SER A 231 -17.36 15.40 13.75
N ASN A 232 -17.12 14.08 13.76
CA ASN A 232 -16.85 13.30 14.97
C ASN A 232 -15.40 13.42 15.43
#